data_AF-A0A2H9VRK4-F1
#
_entry.id   AF-A0A2H9VRK4-F1
#
_cell.length_a   1.000
_cell.length_b   1.000
_cell.length_c   1.000
_cell.angle_alpha   90.00
_cell.angle_beta   90.00
_cell.angle_gamma   90.00
#
_symmetry.space_group_name_H-M   'P 1'
#
loop_
_entity.id
_entity.type
_entity.pdbx_description
1 polymer ?
#
loop_
_entity_poly.entity_id
_entity_poly.type
_entity_poly.pdbx_seq_one_letter_code
_entity_poly.pdbx_strand_id
1 'polypeptide(L)'
;MENTKLTLSVKSDSLPAIKSYAKKKHTSVSKLVQDFFDEIVKKEKKEDDLLERLKTIELSDNIKALTGILKGAYPDDMDYKDMKYEYLKDKYDL
;
A
#
# COMPACT_ATOMS: atom_id res chain seq x y z
N MET A 1 8.37 27.33 12.60
CA MET A 1 8.05 26.40 11.49
C MET A 1 9.19 26.51 10.50
N GLU A 2 9.96 25.43 10.34
CA GLU A 2 11.02 25.38 9.33
C GLU A 2 10.40 25.13 7.96
N ASN A 3 10.75 25.96 6.98
CA ASN A 3 10.29 25.84 5.61
C ASN A 3 11.46 25.41 4.73
N THR A 4 11.35 24.23 4.12
CA THR A 4 12.34 23.70 3.19
C THR A 4 11.84 23.84 1.75
N LYS A 5 12.73 24.17 0.81
CA LYS A 5 12.39 24.31 -0.61
C LYS A 5 12.55 22.97 -1.32
N LEU A 6 11.50 22.54 -2.02
CA LEU A 6 11.52 21.39 -2.94
C LEU A 6 11.50 21.90 -4.39
N THR A 7 12.47 21.49 -5.19
CA THR A 7 12.52 21.82 -6.63
C THR A 7 12.14 20.59 -7.43
N LEU A 8 11.15 20.72 -8.32
CA LEU A 8 10.62 19.63 -9.13
C LEU A 8 10.82 19.91 -10.61
N SER A 9 11.34 18.94 -11.35
CA SER A 9 11.36 18.96 -12.81
C SER A 9 10.01 18.46 -13.33
N VAL A 10 9.33 19.29 -14.11
CA VAL A 10 8.04 18.95 -14.73
C VAL A 10 8.07 19.30 -16.22
N LYS A 11 7.22 18.64 -17.00
CA LYS A 11 7.06 18.95 -18.43
C LYS A 11 6.63 20.42 -18.59
N SER A 12 7.33 21.16 -19.45
CA SER A 12 7.08 22.59 -19.71
C SER A 12 5.62 22.88 -20.02
N ASP A 13 5.02 22.01 -20.84
CA ASP A 13 3.69 22.22 -21.40
C ASP A 13 2.58 21.97 -20.36
N SER A 14 2.92 21.33 -19.25
CA SER A 14 1.99 21.03 -18.16
C SER A 14 1.84 22.20 -17.18
N LEU A 15 2.84 23.08 -17.08
CA LEU A 15 2.84 24.17 -16.08
C LEU A 15 1.68 25.16 -16.25
N PRO A 16 1.30 25.60 -17.48
CA PRO A 16 0.15 26.47 -17.68
C PRO A 16 -1.17 25.81 -17.23
N ALA A 17 -1.35 24.53 -17.56
CA ALA A 17 -2.55 23.78 -17.19
C ALA A 17 -2.68 23.65 -15.66
N ILE A 18 -1.57 23.32 -14.98
CA ILE A 18 -1.53 23.20 -13.52
C ILE A 18 -1.86 24.53 -12.84
N LYS A 19 -1.28 25.65 -13.32
CA LYS A 19 -1.59 26.99 -12.78
C LYS A 19 -3.05 27.38 -12.98
N SER A 20 -3.61 27.09 -14.17
CA SER A 20 -5.02 27.34 -14.47
C SER A 20 -5.94 26.54 -13.55
N TYR A 21 -5.62 25.26 -13.32
CA TYR A 21 -6.36 24.41 -12.38
C TYR A 21 -6.30 24.95 -10.95
N ALA A 22 -5.11 25.29 -10.45
CA ALA A 22 -4.95 25.85 -9.11
C ALA A 22 -5.76 27.15 -8.91
N LYS A 23 -5.74 28.03 -9.91
CA LYS A 23 -6.55 29.27 -9.91
C LYS A 23 -8.05 28.98 -9.83
N LYS A 24 -8.56 28.06 -10.65
CA LYS A 24 -9.97 27.63 -10.63
C LYS A 24 -10.39 27.04 -9.28
N LYS A 25 -9.46 26.41 -8.57
CA LYS A 25 -9.66 25.82 -7.23
C LYS A 25 -9.34 26.78 -6.09
N HIS A 26 -9.07 28.06 -6.38
CA HIS A 26 -8.70 29.07 -5.38
C HIS A 26 -7.55 28.62 -4.46
N THR A 27 -6.56 27.93 -5.01
CA THR A 27 -5.40 27.38 -4.27
C THR A 27 -4.09 27.65 -5.01
N SER A 28 -2.96 27.36 -4.37
CA SER A 28 -1.64 27.45 -4.98
C SER A 28 -1.15 26.08 -5.47
N VAL A 29 -0.23 26.09 -6.43
CA VAL A 29 0.45 24.85 -6.87
C VAL A 29 1.23 24.21 -5.73
N SER A 30 1.90 25.02 -4.90
CA SER A 30 2.61 24.52 -3.71
C SER A 30 1.68 23.80 -2.75
N LYS A 31 0.47 24.33 -2.52
CA LYS A 31 -0.51 23.70 -1.65
C LYS A 31 -1.05 22.41 -2.24
N LEU A 32 -1.35 22.37 -3.53
CA LEU A 32 -1.75 21.13 -4.21
C LEU A 32 -0.69 20.02 -4.08
N VAL A 33 0.58 20.37 -4.25
CA VAL A 33 1.70 19.43 -4.12
C VAL A 33 1.85 18.95 -2.67
N GLN A 34 1.75 19.86 -1.69
CA GLN A 34 1.81 19.50 -0.28
C GLN A 34 0.65 18.57 0.10
N ASP A 35 -0.59 18.93 -0.25
CA ASP A 35 -1.78 18.16 0.07
C ASP A 35 -1.68 16.73 -0.55
N PHE A 36 -1.09 16.59 -1.75
CA PHE A 36 -0.83 15.29 -2.38
C PHE A 36 0.19 14.45 -1.60
N PHE A 37 1.33 15.04 -1.19
CA PHE A 37 2.31 14.33 -0.38
C PHE A 37 1.73 13.91 0.98
N ASP A 38 0.96 14.79 1.63
CA ASP A 38 0.29 14.48 2.89
C ASP A 38 -0.66 13.30 2.76
N GLU A 39 -1.39 13.20 1.64
CA GLU A 39 -2.28 12.08 1.36
C GLU A 39 -1.53 10.76 1.16
N ILE A 40 -0.39 10.78 0.45
CA ILE A 40 0.47 9.59 0.27
C ILE A 40 0.97 9.09 1.62
N VAL A 41 1.60 9.98 2.41
CA VAL A 41 2.18 9.63 3.72
C VAL A 41 1.10 9.12 4.67
N LYS A 42 -0.09 9.71 4.63
CA LYS A 42 -1.22 9.27 5.47
C LYS A 42 -1.73 7.89 5.09
N LYS A 43 -1.71 7.52 3.80
CA LYS A 43 -2.09 6.18 3.35
C LYS A 43 -1.09 5.14 3.80
N GLU A 44 0.20 5.41 3.61
CA GLU A 44 1.29 4.51 4.04
C GLU A 44 1.24 4.25 5.54
N LYS A 45 1.11 5.31 6.37
CA LYS A 45 0.95 5.16 7.82
C LYS A 45 -0.27 4.32 8.22
N LYS A 46 -1.38 4.42 7.49
CA LYS A 46 -2.57 3.61 7.79
C LYS A 46 -2.35 2.14 7.48
N GLU A 47 -1.63 1.82 6.41
CA GLU A 47 -1.30 0.44 6.06
C GLU A 47 -0.32 -0.16 7.08
N ASP A 48 0.70 0.60 7.47
CA ASP A 48 1.65 0.19 8.52
C ASP A 48 0.96 0.04 9.88
N ASP A 49 0.14 1.00 10.31
CA ASP A 49 -0.62 0.91 11.56
C ASP A 49 -1.56 -0.30 11.59
N LEU A 50 -2.18 -0.64 10.45
CA LEU A 50 -3.03 -1.83 10.33
C LEU A 50 -2.20 -3.12 10.40
N LEU A 51 -1.05 -3.17 9.72
CA LEU A 51 -0.15 -4.32 9.77
C LEU A 51 0.45 -4.53 11.16
N GLU A 52 0.84 -3.46 11.86
CA GLU A 52 1.33 -3.53 13.24
C GLU A 52 0.23 -3.95 14.21
N ARG A 53 -1.00 -3.45 14.04
CA ARG A 53 -2.16 -3.92 14.80
C ARG A 53 -2.48 -5.39 14.54
N LEU A 54 -2.41 -5.86 13.30
CA LEU A 54 -2.64 -7.26 12.95
C LEU A 54 -1.56 -8.19 13.52
N LYS A 55 -0.30 -7.74 13.64
CA LYS A 55 0.77 -8.50 14.30
C LYS A 55 0.57 -8.67 15.80
N THR A 56 -0.15 -7.74 16.44
CA THR A 56 -0.37 -7.72 17.89
C THR A 56 -1.72 -8.31 18.31
N ILE A 57 -2.60 -8.60 17.35
CA ILE A 57 -3.87 -9.29 17.63
C ILE A 57 -3.59 -10.75 17.98
N GLU A 58 -3.83 -11.11 19.24
CA GLU A 58 -3.90 -12.50 19.64
C GLU A 58 -5.16 -13.13 19.02
N LEU A 59 -4.94 -14.12 18.14
CA LEU A 59 -6.04 -14.91 17.58
C LEU A 59 -6.75 -15.68 18.70
N SER A 60 -8.09 -15.66 18.69
CA SER A 60 -8.90 -16.44 19.62
C SER A 60 -8.68 -17.94 19.43
N ASP A 61 -8.86 -18.73 20.49
CA ASP A 61 -8.60 -20.16 20.47
C ASP A 61 -9.45 -20.91 19.43
N ASN A 62 -10.68 -20.44 19.17
CA ASN A 62 -11.53 -20.97 18.12
C ASN A 62 -10.95 -20.76 16.72
N ILE A 63 -10.32 -19.60 16.46
CA ILE A 63 -9.67 -19.32 15.16
C ILE A 63 -8.37 -20.12 15.04
N LYS A 64 -7.59 -20.23 16.12
CA LYS A 64 -6.41 -21.10 16.17
C LYS A 64 -6.77 -22.57 15.94
N ALA A 65 -7.93 -23.02 16.41
CA ALA A 65 -8.40 -24.40 16.16
C ALA A 65 -8.67 -24.67 14.67
N LEU A 66 -9.01 -23.64 13.87
CA LEU A 66 -9.23 -23.77 12.43
C LEU A 66 -7.92 -23.95 11.64
N THR A 67 -6.78 -23.46 12.15
CA THR A 67 -5.47 -23.58 11.47
C THR A 67 -4.88 -24.99 11.56
N GLY A 68 -5.45 -25.87 12.39
CA GLY A 68 -4.98 -27.23 12.62
C GLY A 68 -5.49 -28.29 11.65
N ILE A 69 -6.52 -28.02 10.84
CA ILE A 69 -7.14 -29.04 9.96
C ILE A 69 -6.15 -29.59 8.92
N LEU A 70 -5.17 -28.79 8.50
CA LEU A 70 -4.17 -29.19 7.51
C LEU A 70 -2.82 -29.58 8.14
N LYS A 71 -2.72 -29.57 9.48
CA LYS A 71 -1.47 -29.90 10.18
C LYS A 71 -1.16 -31.39 10.00
N GLY A 72 -0.03 -31.69 9.36
CA GLY A 72 0.36 -33.05 8.99
C GLY A 72 -0.28 -33.59 7.70
N ALA A 73 -1.15 -32.82 7.03
CA ALA A 73 -1.63 -33.13 5.69
C ALA A 73 -0.60 -32.76 4.60
N TYR A 74 0.35 -31.90 4.95
CA TYR A 74 1.44 -31.46 4.09
C TYR A 74 2.77 -31.52 4.85
N PRO A 75 3.90 -31.75 4.15
CA PRO A 75 5.24 -31.64 4.71
C PRO A 75 5.48 -30.28 5.39
N ASP A 76 6.17 -30.30 6.54
CA ASP A 76 6.43 -29.10 7.34
C ASP A 76 7.39 -28.10 6.64
N ASP A 77 8.12 -28.55 5.63
CA ASP A 77 9.04 -27.78 4.79
C ASP A 77 8.39 -27.19 3.52
N MET A 78 7.07 -27.32 3.39
CA MET A 78 6.34 -26.91 2.18
C MET A 78 5.95 -25.43 2.19
N ASP A 79 6.48 -24.63 1.24
CA ASP A 79 6.08 -23.23 1.07
C ASP A 79 4.72 -23.12 0.35
N TYR A 80 3.74 -22.52 1.01
CA TYR A 80 2.41 -22.24 0.45
C TYR A 80 2.47 -21.47 -0.87
N LYS A 81 3.42 -20.54 -1.02
CA LYS A 81 3.56 -19.73 -2.24
C LYS A 81 3.93 -20.59 -3.43
N ASP A 82 4.79 -21.57 -3.23
CA ASP A 82 5.24 -22.49 -4.28
C ASP A 82 4.09 -23.40 -4.71
N MET A 83 3.34 -23.97 -3.76
CA MET A 83 2.13 -24.76 -4.09
C MET A 83 1.09 -23.94 -4.86
N LYS A 84 0.85 -22.70 -4.41
CA LYS A 84 -0.10 -21.80 -5.07
C LYS A 84 0.36 -21.50 -6.49
N TYR A 85 1.65 -21.25 -6.69
CA TYR A 85 2.23 -21.01 -7.99
C TYR A 85 2.05 -22.23 -8.91
N GLU A 86 2.47 -23.42 -8.47
CA GLU A 86 2.34 -24.66 -9.25
C GLU A 86 0.88 -24.99 -9.59
N TYR A 87 -0.05 -24.82 -8.64
CA TYR A 87 -1.48 -25.02 -8.90
C TYR A 87 -2.02 -24.05 -9.96
N LEU A 88 -1.65 -22.77 -9.87
CA LEU A 88 -2.10 -21.77 -10.83
C LEU A 88 -1.45 -21.98 -12.21
N LYS A 89 -0.20 -22.44 -12.23
CA LYS A 89 0.51 -22.81 -13.45
C LYS A 89 -0.19 -23.96 -14.17
N ASP A 90 -0.49 -25.04 -13.48
CA ASP A 90 -1.22 -26.19 -14.04
C ASP A 90 -2.63 -25.82 -14.51
N LYS A 91 -3.35 -25.01 -13.72
CA LYS A 91 -4.73 -24.63 -14.02
C LYS A 91 -4.89 -23.64 -15.18
N TYR A 92 -3.94 -22.74 -15.34
CA TYR A 92 -4.03 -21.62 -16.29
C TYR A 92 -2.96 -21.68 -17.39
N ASP A 93 -2.13 -22.72 -17.43
CA ASP A 93 -1.08 -22.96 -18.42
C ASP A 93 -0.12 -21.76 -18.56
N LEU A 94 0.36 -21.27 -17.40
CA LEU A 94 1.25 -20.09 -17.26
C LEU A 94 2.74 -20.42 -17.43
#